data_AF-A0A2P7TT29-F1
#
_entry.id   AF-A0A2P7TT29-F1
#
_cell.length_a   1.000
_cell.length_b   1.000
_cell.length_c   1.000
_cell.angle_alpha   90.00
_cell.angle_beta   90.00
_cell.angle_gamma   90.00
#
_symmetry.space_group_name_H-M   'P 1'
#
loop_
_entity.id
_entity.type
_entity.pdbx_description
1 polymer ?
#
loop_
_entity_poly.entity_id
_entity_poly.type
_entity_poly.pdbx_seq_one_letter_code
_entity_poly.pdbx_strand_id
1 'polypeptide(L)'
;MKTKLLLLSVILLLSACSPIIKTQTAKTMHIYGGGVIQKPVVADLDVDENKVKGTATASGESVEAVKQQAIVSALKKANADVLVEPTFETEIKNGQITATVTGFPATYTNFRPIKEGDLELLKAGVIHRAEVYEPEQQKKKRGAGVFFGILLGISAVVGILAAVL
;
A
#
# COMPACT_ATOMS: atom_id res chain seq x y z
N MET A 1 -8.99 -57.68 -27.56
CA MET A 1 -9.62 -56.38 -27.87
C MET A 1 -10.48 -55.83 -26.74
N LYS A 2 -11.22 -56.66 -25.98
CA LYS A 2 -12.10 -56.23 -24.88
C LYS A 2 -11.36 -55.54 -23.71
N THR A 3 -10.16 -56.01 -23.35
CA THR A 3 -9.33 -55.43 -22.26
C THR A 3 -8.72 -54.07 -22.59
N LYS A 4 -8.37 -53.81 -23.86
CA LYS A 4 -7.85 -52.50 -24.31
C LYS A 4 -8.96 -51.45 -24.41
N LEU A 5 -10.18 -51.87 -24.77
CA LEU A 5 -11.36 -51.01 -24.82
C LEU A 5 -11.85 -50.60 -23.41
N LEU A 6 -11.72 -51.52 -22.44
CA LEU A 6 -12.09 -51.27 -21.04
C LEU A 6 -11.10 -50.31 -20.35
N LEU A 7 -9.80 -50.40 -20.69
CA LEU A 7 -8.78 -49.48 -20.18
C LEU A 7 -8.96 -48.05 -20.72
N LEU A 8 -9.39 -47.89 -21.98
CA LEU A 8 -9.63 -46.57 -22.59
C LEU A 8 -10.87 -45.87 -22.00
N SER A 9 -11.91 -46.64 -21.66
CA SER A 9 -13.13 -46.14 -21.01
C SER A 9 -12.85 -45.57 -19.61
N VAL A 10 -12.00 -46.23 -18.82
CA VAL A 10 -11.64 -45.79 -17.47
C VAL A 10 -10.83 -44.49 -17.51
N ILE A 11 -9.91 -44.33 -18.47
CA ILE A 11 -9.10 -43.11 -18.61
C ILE A 11 -9.96 -41.89 -19.00
N LEU A 12 -11.02 -42.10 -19.79
CA LEU A 12 -11.92 -41.02 -20.23
C LEU A 12 -12.86 -40.52 -19.12
N LEU A 13 -13.14 -41.36 -18.12
CA LEU A 13 -13.99 -41.00 -16.99
C LEU A 13 -13.26 -40.17 -15.91
N LEU A 14 -11.93 -40.24 -15.83
CA LEU A 14 -11.14 -39.46 -14.88
C LEU A 14 -10.89 -38.00 -15.33
N SER A 15 -11.05 -37.67 -16.61
CA SER A 15 -10.87 -36.29 -17.11
C SER A 15 -12.08 -35.37 -16.89
N ALA A 16 -13.21 -35.87 -16.39
CA ALA A 16 -14.44 -35.09 -16.23
C ALA A 16 -14.52 -34.28 -14.92
N CYS A 17 -13.62 -34.51 -13.97
CA CYS A 17 -13.64 -33.80 -12.68
C CYS A 17 -12.71 -32.57 -12.70
N SER A 18 -13.06 -31.57 -13.51
CA SER A 18 -12.51 -30.23 -13.29
C SER A 18 -13.29 -29.56 -12.16
N PRO A 19 -12.67 -29.19 -11.02
CA PRO A 19 -13.36 -28.43 -10.00
C PRO A 19 -13.75 -27.07 -10.60
N ILE A 20 -15.05 -26.87 -10.83
CA ILE A 20 -15.59 -25.53 -11.12
C ILE A 20 -15.46 -24.74 -9.83
N ILE A 21 -14.30 -24.08 -9.64
CA ILE A 21 -14.12 -23.11 -8.56
C ILE A 21 -15.01 -21.93 -8.90
N LYS A 22 -16.25 -21.93 -8.40
CA LYS A 22 -17.09 -20.73 -8.38
C LYS A 22 -16.48 -19.77 -7.37
N THR A 23 -15.48 -19.01 -7.82
CA THR A 23 -14.97 -17.85 -7.10
C THR A 23 -16.08 -16.80 -7.13
N GLN A 24 -16.89 -16.77 -6.06
CA GLN A 24 -17.70 -15.62 -5.71
C GLN A 24 -16.74 -14.50 -5.29
N THR A 25 -16.13 -13.86 -6.27
CA THR A 25 -15.48 -12.57 -6.03
C THR A 25 -16.63 -11.60 -5.84
N ALA A 26 -16.73 -10.99 -4.66
CA ALA A 26 -17.67 -9.89 -4.46
C ALA A 26 -17.50 -8.92 -5.64
N LYS A 27 -18.60 -8.49 -6.26
CA LYS A 27 -18.54 -7.44 -7.28
C LYS A 27 -18.13 -6.15 -6.57
N THR A 28 -16.83 -5.95 -6.40
CA THR A 28 -16.28 -4.71 -5.89
C THR A 28 -16.29 -3.72 -7.04
N MET A 29 -17.23 -2.77 -6.97
CA MET A 29 -17.13 -1.59 -7.80
C MET A 29 -16.08 -0.69 -7.14
N HIS A 30 -14.85 -0.77 -7.61
CA HIS A 30 -13.87 0.25 -7.33
C HIS A 30 -14.41 1.59 -7.84
N ILE A 31 -14.42 2.61 -6.97
CA ILE A 31 -14.86 3.95 -7.30
C ILE A 31 -13.83 4.56 -8.25
N TYR A 32 -13.93 4.24 -9.54
CA TYR A 32 -13.08 4.81 -10.58
C TYR A 32 -13.74 6.07 -11.15
N GLY A 33 -13.08 7.22 -10.98
CA GLY A 33 -13.43 8.48 -11.62
C GLY A 33 -14.61 9.21 -10.98
N GLY A 34 -14.32 10.21 -10.15
CA GLY A 34 -15.23 11.31 -9.79
C GLY A 34 -16.44 11.00 -8.89
N GLY A 35 -16.73 9.74 -8.56
CA GLY A 35 -17.97 9.36 -7.86
C GLY A 35 -18.06 9.76 -6.37
N VAL A 36 -16.93 10.11 -5.73
CA VAL A 36 -16.89 10.62 -4.36
C VAL A 36 -15.96 11.83 -4.33
N ILE A 37 -16.53 13.01 -4.15
CA ILE A 37 -15.76 14.21 -3.82
C ILE A 37 -15.47 14.13 -2.33
N GLN A 38 -14.25 13.71 -1.97
CA GLN A 38 -13.81 13.75 -0.58
C GLN A 38 -13.64 15.20 -0.16
N LYS A 39 -14.51 15.66 0.74
CA LYS A 39 -14.33 16.95 1.40
C LYS A 39 -13.16 16.82 2.38
N PRO A 40 -12.18 17.74 2.36
CA PRO A 40 -11.12 17.74 3.36
C PRO A 40 -11.72 17.93 4.75
N VAL A 41 -11.12 17.25 5.73
CA VAL A 41 -11.39 17.49 7.15
C VAL A 41 -10.35 18.48 7.63
N VAL A 42 -10.79 19.52 8.35
CA VAL A 42 -9.92 20.45 9.04
C VAL A 42 -9.83 20.00 10.49
N ALA A 43 -8.62 19.98 11.02
CA ALA A 43 -8.36 19.81 12.44
C ALA A 43 -7.61 21.03 12.93
N ASP A 44 -7.91 21.43 14.15
CA ASP A 44 -7.12 22.43 14.85
C ASP A 44 -5.92 21.73 15.47
N LEU A 45 -4.83 22.47 15.64
CA LEU A 45 -3.61 21.96 16.24
C LEU A 45 -3.42 22.63 17.60
N ASP A 46 -3.50 21.84 18.67
CA ASP A 46 -3.21 22.30 20.03
C ASP A 46 -1.71 22.15 20.28
N VAL A 47 -0.99 23.28 20.33
CA VAL A 47 0.48 23.33 20.37
C VAL A 47 0.92 23.72 21.78
N ASP A 48 1.73 22.87 22.41
CA ASP A 48 2.35 23.22 23.70
C ASP A 48 3.44 24.28 23.49
N GLU A 49 3.44 25.31 24.32
CA GLU A 49 4.45 26.38 24.32
C GLU A 49 5.84 25.87 24.75
N ASN A 50 5.91 24.74 25.44
CA ASN A 50 7.14 24.15 25.93
C ASN A 50 7.74 23.21 24.89
N LYS A 51 8.99 23.49 24.49
CA LYS A 51 9.71 22.62 23.56
C LYS A 51 10.05 21.28 24.18
N VAL A 52 9.99 20.23 23.38
CA VAL A 52 10.43 18.88 23.75
C VAL A 52 11.67 18.46 22.97
N LYS A 53 12.47 17.58 23.57
CA LYS A 53 13.73 17.08 23.02
C LYS A 53 13.70 15.58 22.78
N GLY A 54 13.96 15.18 21.54
CA GLY A 54 14.18 13.80 21.12
C GLY A 54 15.63 13.58 20.71
N THR A 55 16.15 12.38 20.97
CA THR A 55 17.48 11.98 20.51
C THR A 55 17.41 10.54 20.02
N ALA A 56 18.13 10.25 18.94
CA ALA A 56 18.35 8.92 18.40
C ALA A 56 19.79 8.77 17.94
N THR A 57 20.32 7.55 18.06
CA THR A 57 21.68 7.20 17.68
C THR A 57 21.68 5.86 16.98
N ALA A 58 22.27 5.79 15.80
CA ALA A 58 22.37 4.56 15.01
C ALA A 58 23.66 4.53 14.17
N SER A 59 24.05 3.34 13.73
CA SER A 59 25.19 3.11 12.84
C SER A 59 24.74 2.31 11.62
N GLY A 60 25.20 2.70 10.43
CA GLY A 60 24.81 2.04 9.17
C GLY A 60 23.43 2.43 8.62
N GLU A 61 22.76 3.41 9.24
CA GLU A 61 21.52 4.01 8.74
C GLU A 61 21.79 5.36 8.04
N SER A 62 20.83 5.86 7.24
CA SER A 62 20.91 7.21 6.68
C SER A 62 20.68 8.27 7.76
N VAL A 63 21.26 9.46 7.57
CA VAL A 63 21.05 10.60 8.49
C VAL A 63 19.57 10.94 8.63
N GLU A 64 18.81 10.86 7.55
CA GLU A 64 17.38 11.11 7.51
C GLU A 64 16.61 10.09 8.37
N ALA A 65 16.98 8.80 8.32
CA ALA A 65 16.35 7.78 9.15
C ALA A 65 16.57 8.07 10.65
N VAL A 66 17.80 8.43 11.03
CA VAL A 66 18.12 8.77 12.44
C VAL A 66 17.40 10.04 12.89
N LYS A 67 17.24 11.05 12.01
CA LYS A 67 16.42 12.24 12.30
C LYS A 67 14.95 11.88 12.52
N GLN A 68 14.37 10.99 11.71
CA GLN A 68 12.99 10.52 11.90
C GLN A 68 12.84 9.76 13.23
N GLN A 69 13.81 8.92 13.59
CA GLN A 69 13.82 8.25 14.90
C GLN A 69 13.89 9.26 16.07
N ALA A 70 14.66 10.35 15.91
CA ALA A 70 14.71 11.42 16.91
C ALA A 70 13.36 12.13 17.07
N ILE A 71 12.62 12.36 15.96
CA ILE A 71 11.24 12.88 16.01
C ILE A 71 10.34 11.93 16.79
N VAL A 72 10.36 10.63 16.46
CA VAL A 72 9.56 9.62 17.18
C VAL A 72 9.89 9.60 18.67
N SER A 73 11.16 9.74 19.03
CA SER A 73 11.62 9.84 20.42
C SER A 73 11.04 11.08 21.13
N ALA A 74 11.02 12.25 20.46
CA ALA A 74 10.40 13.46 21.00
C ALA A 74 8.89 13.32 21.20
N LEU A 75 8.18 12.84 20.17
CA LEU A 75 6.73 12.69 20.18
C LEU A 75 6.25 11.71 21.24
N LYS A 76 6.92 10.55 21.39
CA LYS A 76 6.58 9.56 22.42
C LYS A 76 6.75 10.09 23.83
N LYS A 77 7.76 10.92 24.09
CA LYS A 77 7.97 11.54 25.41
C LYS A 77 6.88 12.57 25.73
N ALA A 78 6.42 13.28 24.72
CA ALA A 78 5.40 14.32 24.85
C ALA A 78 3.96 13.78 24.76
N ASN A 79 3.78 12.51 24.37
CA ASN A 79 2.49 11.93 23.99
C ASN A 79 1.74 12.80 22.96
N ALA A 80 2.46 13.23 21.92
CA ALA A 80 1.99 14.16 20.90
C ALA A 80 1.92 13.52 19.51
N ASP A 81 1.09 14.09 18.64
CA ASP A 81 0.87 13.58 17.27
C ASP A 81 1.89 14.16 16.28
N VAL A 82 2.22 15.45 16.45
CA VAL A 82 3.07 16.21 15.52
C VAL A 82 4.08 17.07 16.29
N LEU A 83 5.24 17.30 15.67
CA LEU A 83 6.27 18.19 16.19
C LEU A 83 6.36 19.42 15.26
N VAL A 84 5.97 20.57 15.78
CA VAL A 84 5.98 21.85 15.06
C VAL A 84 7.37 22.50 15.15
N GLU A 85 7.82 23.08 14.04
CA GLU A 85 9.12 23.75 13.90
C GLU A 85 10.32 22.90 14.42
N PRO A 86 10.52 21.67 13.90
CA PRO A 86 11.58 20.80 14.36
C PRO A 86 12.96 21.36 13.94
N THR A 87 13.83 21.58 14.92
CA THR A 87 15.24 21.94 14.72
C THR A 87 16.11 20.72 14.99
N PHE A 88 17.02 20.38 14.07
CA PHE A 88 17.90 19.22 14.18
C PHE A 88 19.35 19.61 14.42
N GLU A 89 19.97 18.93 15.38
CA GLU A 89 21.41 18.85 15.56
C GLU A 89 21.86 17.43 15.19
N THR A 90 22.90 17.30 14.38
CA THR A 90 23.40 15.99 13.95
C THR A 90 24.90 15.91 14.14
N GLU A 91 25.36 14.84 14.78
CA GLU A 91 26.77 14.52 14.97
C GLU A 91 27.09 13.17 14.35
N ILE A 92 28.23 13.07 13.65
CA ILE A 92 28.74 11.82 13.11
C ILE A 92 30.12 11.57 13.71
N LYS A 93 30.24 10.51 14.52
CA LYS A 93 31.50 10.12 15.18
C LYS A 93 31.73 8.62 14.98
N ASN A 94 32.89 8.25 14.42
CA ASN A 94 33.27 6.84 14.22
C ASN A 94 32.21 5.98 13.49
N GLY A 95 31.52 6.56 12.50
CA GLY A 95 30.45 5.86 11.76
C GLY A 95 29.11 5.72 12.51
N GLN A 96 29.02 6.28 13.73
CA GLN A 96 27.79 6.42 14.48
C GLN A 96 27.21 7.82 14.25
N ILE A 97 25.93 7.86 13.90
CA ILE A 97 25.15 9.09 13.68
C ILE A 97 24.28 9.29 14.91
N THR A 98 24.36 10.47 15.51
CA THR A 98 23.47 10.92 16.58
C THR A 98 22.69 12.12 16.09
N ALA A 99 21.36 12.03 16.06
CA ALA A 99 20.47 13.12 15.76
C ALA A 99 19.70 13.54 17.01
N THR A 100 19.67 14.84 17.27
CA THR A 100 18.87 15.46 18.32
C THR A 100 17.89 16.41 17.67
N VAL A 101 16.63 16.34 18.08
CA VAL A 101 15.57 17.24 17.60
C VAL A 101 14.95 17.99 18.76
N THR A 102 14.64 19.27 18.54
CA THR A 102 13.84 20.09 19.44
C THR A 102 12.72 20.77 18.67
N GLY A 103 11.51 20.81 19.22
CA GLY A 103 10.36 21.48 18.61
C GLY A 103 9.18 21.56 19.58
N PHE A 104 8.09 22.15 19.14
CA PHE A 104 6.86 22.27 19.94
C PHE A 104 5.96 21.06 19.68
N PRO A 105 5.65 20.24 20.69
CA PRO A 105 4.76 19.10 20.49
C PRO A 105 3.32 19.61 20.33
N ALA A 106 2.55 18.91 19.52
CA ALA A 106 1.17 19.27 19.27
C ALA A 106 0.26 18.07 19.05
N THR A 107 -1.02 18.23 19.39
CA THR A 107 -2.06 17.22 19.20
C THR A 107 -3.18 17.74 18.32
N TYR A 108 -3.76 16.87 17.52
CA TYR A 108 -4.90 17.25 16.69
C TYR A 108 -6.18 17.31 17.51
N THR A 109 -6.92 18.39 17.36
CA THR A 109 -8.21 18.60 18.04
C THR A 109 -9.28 19.08 17.06
N ASN A 110 -10.54 19.02 17.47
CA ASN A 110 -11.68 19.62 16.74
C ASN A 110 -11.78 19.26 15.23
N PHE A 111 -11.71 17.98 14.92
CA PHE A 111 -11.92 17.47 13.56
C PHE A 111 -13.31 17.85 13.04
N ARG A 112 -13.37 18.64 11.97
CA ARG A 112 -14.63 19.13 11.40
C ARG A 112 -14.57 19.24 9.87
N PRO A 113 -15.72 19.23 9.18
CA PRO A 113 -15.79 19.65 7.78
C PRO A 113 -15.41 21.13 7.64
N ILE A 114 -14.80 21.49 6.51
CA ILE A 114 -14.52 22.90 6.14
C ILE A 114 -15.80 23.74 6.23
N LYS A 115 -15.72 24.88 6.91
CA LYS A 115 -16.74 25.94 6.93
C LYS A 115 -16.29 27.14 6.09
N GLU A 116 -17.22 28.04 5.77
CA GLU A 116 -16.91 29.23 4.98
C GLU A 116 -15.84 30.12 5.63
N GLY A 117 -15.83 30.23 6.96
CA GLY A 117 -14.80 30.98 7.69
C GLY A 117 -13.39 30.37 7.60
N ASP A 118 -13.26 29.08 7.32
CA ASP A 118 -11.95 28.44 7.16
C ASP A 118 -11.33 28.78 5.79
N LEU A 119 -12.12 29.25 4.81
CA LEU A 119 -11.65 29.55 3.45
C LEU A 119 -10.57 30.62 3.42
N GLU A 120 -10.65 31.63 4.29
CA GLU A 120 -9.65 32.69 4.36
C GLU A 120 -8.32 32.17 4.91
N LEU A 121 -8.37 31.33 5.94
CA LEU A 121 -7.19 30.65 6.51
C LEU A 121 -6.55 29.70 5.51
N LEU A 122 -7.36 28.95 4.76
CA LEU A 122 -6.89 28.03 3.72
C LEU A 122 -6.26 28.76 2.53
N LYS A 123 -6.73 29.98 2.20
CA LYS A 123 -6.12 30.83 1.17
C LYS A 123 -4.84 31.50 1.63
N ALA A 124 -4.75 31.84 2.92
CA ALA A 124 -3.60 32.52 3.50
C ALA A 124 -2.45 31.57 3.89
N GLY A 125 -2.75 30.30 4.18
CA GLY A 125 -1.79 29.34 4.71
C GLY A 125 -1.11 28.45 3.68
N VAL A 126 0.14 28.07 3.95
CA VAL A 126 0.84 26.95 3.29
C VAL A 126 0.30 25.65 3.89
N ILE A 127 -0.83 25.18 3.38
CA ILE A 127 -1.49 23.98 3.90
C ILE A 127 -0.54 22.78 3.72
N HIS A 128 -0.14 22.14 4.81
CA HIS A 128 0.51 20.84 4.75
C HIS A 128 -0.55 19.79 4.45
N ARG A 129 -0.67 19.42 3.17
CA ARG A 129 -1.56 18.34 2.75
C ARG A 129 -0.99 17.03 3.28
N ALA A 130 -1.74 16.34 4.14
CA ALA A 130 -1.41 14.96 4.48
C ALA A 130 -1.51 14.09 3.22
N GLU A 131 -0.43 13.41 2.87
CA GLU A 131 -0.46 12.39 1.82
C GLU A 131 -1.23 11.19 2.35
N VAL A 132 -2.36 10.88 1.71
CA VAL A 132 -3.13 9.67 2.00
C VAL A 132 -2.52 8.53 1.21
N TYR A 133 -2.32 7.38 1.84
CA TYR A 133 -1.88 6.17 1.18
C TYR A 133 -2.88 5.77 0.08
N GLU A 134 -2.48 5.88 -1.19
CA GLU A 134 -3.21 5.32 -2.32
C GLU A 134 -2.67 3.90 -2.63
N PRO A 135 -3.51 2.86 -2.63
CA PRO A 135 -3.06 1.52 -2.97
C PRO A 135 -2.61 1.46 -4.44
N GLU A 136 -1.39 0.99 -4.69
CA GLU A 136 -0.88 0.83 -6.06
C GLU A 136 -1.80 -0.07 -6.89
N GLN A 137 -2.24 0.43 -8.05
CA GLN A 137 -3.02 -0.36 -8.99
C GLN A 137 -2.13 -1.40 -9.66
N GLN A 138 -2.35 -2.66 -9.31
CA GLN A 138 -1.67 -3.78 -9.96
C GLN A 138 -2.01 -3.79 -11.46
N LYS A 139 -1.06 -3.34 -12.29
CA LYS A 139 -1.12 -3.53 -13.74
C LYS A 139 -1.13 -5.02 -14.03
N LYS A 140 -2.31 -5.54 -14.38
CA LYS A 140 -2.50 -6.92 -14.85
C LYS A 140 -1.65 -7.13 -16.11
N LYS A 141 -0.43 -7.66 -15.96
CA LYS A 141 0.34 -8.22 -17.07
C LYS A 141 -0.50 -9.34 -17.68
N ARG A 142 -1.09 -9.10 -18.85
CA ARG A 142 -1.68 -10.16 -19.68
C ARG A 142 -0.53 -11.07 -20.12
N GLY A 143 -0.30 -12.13 -19.36
CA GLY A 143 0.73 -13.12 -19.62
C GLY A 143 0.47 -13.86 -20.93
N ALA A 144 1.54 -14.03 -21.70
CA ALA A 144 1.64 -14.75 -22.97
C ALA A 144 1.24 -16.25 -22.92
N GLY A 145 0.71 -16.75 -21.80
CA GLY A 145 0.34 -18.15 -21.62
C GLY A 145 -0.93 -18.60 -22.35
N VAL A 146 -1.81 -17.67 -22.76
CA VAL A 146 -3.04 -18.02 -23.50
C VAL A 146 -2.73 -18.47 -24.93
N PHE A 147 -1.65 -17.97 -25.55
CA PHE A 147 -1.27 -18.36 -26.91
C PHE A 147 -0.66 -19.77 -26.99
N PHE A 148 0.06 -20.22 -25.96
CA PHE A 148 0.67 -21.57 -25.97
C PHE A 148 -0.34 -22.70 -25.70
N GLY A 149 -1.41 -22.44 -24.94
CA GLY A 149 -2.43 -23.46 -24.64
C GLY A 149 -3.26 -23.88 -25.86
N ILE A 150 -3.51 -22.97 -26.80
CA ILE A 150 -4.34 -23.26 -27.99
C ILE A 150 -3.54 -24.05 -29.03
N LEU A 151 -2.24 -23.80 -29.18
CA LEU A 151 -1.37 -24.49 -30.13
C LEU A 151 -1.14 -25.97 -29.77
N LEU A 152 -0.97 -26.29 -28.49
CA LEU A 152 -0.79 -27.67 -28.04
C LEU A 152 -2.08 -28.51 -28.08
N GLY A 153 -3.23 -27.86 -27.89
CA GLY A 153 -4.54 -28.53 -27.97
C GLY A 153 -4.86 -29.01 -29.39
N ILE A 154 -4.55 -28.22 -30.41
CA ILE A 154 -4.84 -28.57 -31.81
C ILE A 154 -3.91 -29.69 -32.29
N SER A 155 -2.63 -29.69 -31.91
CA SER A 155 -1.69 -30.75 -32.33
C SER A 155 -2.03 -32.12 -31.73
N ALA A 156 -2.54 -32.16 -30.50
CA ALA A 156 -2.91 -33.42 -29.85
C ALA A 156 -4.15 -34.08 -30.48
N VAL A 157 -5.13 -33.28 -30.92
CA VAL A 157 -6.36 -33.79 -31.55
C VAL A 157 -6.06 -34.37 -32.94
N VAL A 158 -5.17 -33.73 -33.71
CA VAL A 158 -4.79 -34.21 -35.06
C VAL A 158 -3.97 -35.50 -34.98
N GLY A 159 -3.06 -35.63 -34.01
CA GLY A 159 -2.25 -36.85 -33.84
C GLY A 159 -3.07 -38.08 -33.44
N ILE A 160 -4.14 -37.91 -32.68
CA ILE A 160 -5.02 -39.02 -32.27
C ILE A 160 -5.93 -39.46 -33.42
N LEU A 161 -6.41 -38.53 -34.26
CA LEU A 161 -7.21 -38.85 -35.45
C LEU A 161 -6.41 -39.63 -36.52
N ALA A 162 -5.12 -39.33 -36.67
CA ALA A 162 -4.25 -40.02 -37.61
C ALA A 162 -3.87 -41.45 -37.18
N ALA A 163 -3.98 -41.79 -35.89
CA ALA A 163 -3.64 -43.11 -35.37
C ALA A 163 -4.84 -44.09 -35.33
N VAL A 164 -6.05 -43.62 -35.67
CA VAL A 164 -7.30 -44.39 -35.64
C VAL A 164 -7.86 -44.66 -37.05
N LEU A 165 -7.26 -44.11 -38.09
CA LEU A 165 -7.47 -44.50 -39.49
C LEU A 165 -6.45 -45.57 -39.91
#